data_AF-A0A2E6TCH7-F1
#
_entry.id   AF-A0A2E6TCH7-F1
#
_cell.length_a   1.000
_cell.length_b   1.000
_cell.length_c   1.000
_cell.angle_alpha   90.00
_cell.angle_beta   90.00
_cell.angle_gamma   90.00
#
_symmetry.space_group_name_H-M   'P 1'
#
loop_
_entity.id
_entity.type
_entity.pdbx_description
1 polymer ?
#
loop_
_entity_poly.entity_id
_entity_poly.type
_entity_poly.pdbx_seq_one_letter_code
_entity_poly.pdbx_strand_id
1 'polypeptide(L)'
;MRFFKSSQFSFKAVALAFSILLTTGLGSLAIVWLRVEISQAAADSGKLEKEIYDKSRKLRNMTEKRAKALHPVALKTLVDGRLQKPEPARVLFVQPDDFQRRQSLPLPKRKSHIYAGSTNR
;
A
#
# COMPACT_ATOMS: atom_id res chain seq x y z
N MET A 1 9.48 79.13 16.39
CA MET A 1 9.44 77.65 16.44
C MET A 1 8.81 77.05 15.16
N ARG A 2 9.53 76.99 14.03
CA ARG A 2 9.03 76.33 12.78
C ARG A 2 9.98 75.26 12.19
N PHE A 3 11.22 75.17 12.65
CA PHE A 3 12.22 74.23 12.12
C PHE A 3 12.03 72.77 12.61
N PHE A 4 11.46 72.54 13.79
CA PHE A 4 11.25 71.18 14.33
C PHE A 4 10.18 70.39 13.56
N LYS A 5 9.24 71.07 12.88
CA LYS A 5 8.13 70.41 12.16
C LYS A 5 8.57 69.85 10.79
N SER A 6 9.59 70.43 10.16
CA SER A 6 10.16 69.97 8.88
C SER A 6 10.92 68.64 9.03
N SER A 7 11.78 68.53 10.05
CA SER A 7 12.55 67.30 10.31
C SER A 7 11.65 66.09 10.62
N GLN A 8 10.57 66.31 11.39
CA GLN A 8 9.56 65.29 11.68
C GLN A 8 8.82 64.79 10.43
N PHE A 9 8.57 65.66 9.44
CA PHE A 9 7.90 65.28 8.20
C PHE A 9 8.81 64.44 7.29
N SER A 10 10.10 64.80 7.22
CA SER A 10 11.11 64.04 6.47
C SER A 10 11.34 62.65 7.08
N PHE A 11 11.39 62.53 8.41
CA PHE A 11 11.55 61.23 9.06
C PHE A 11 10.35 60.31 8.80
N LYS A 12 9.12 60.84 8.86
CA LYS A 12 7.92 60.08 8.52
C LYS A 12 7.91 59.63 7.07
N ALA A 13 8.35 60.48 6.14
CA ALA A 13 8.46 60.12 4.72
C ALA A 13 9.50 59.01 4.49
N VAL A 14 10.66 59.09 5.14
CA VAL A 14 11.70 58.05 5.07
C VAL A 14 11.21 56.73 5.66
N ALA A 15 10.55 56.78 6.83
CA ALA A 15 9.98 55.59 7.46
C ALA A 15 8.90 54.93 6.57
N LEU A 16 8.08 55.73 5.89
CA LEU A 16 7.03 55.24 5.00
C LEU A 16 7.62 54.63 3.72
N ALA A 17 8.66 55.25 3.15
CA ALA A 17 9.40 54.67 2.01
C ALA A 17 10.07 53.34 2.39
N PHE A 18 10.67 53.26 3.58
CA PHE A 18 11.29 52.02 4.07
C PHE A 18 10.26 50.92 4.32
N SER A 19 9.08 51.27 4.85
CA SER A 19 7.95 50.34 5.01
C SER A 19 7.47 49.76 3.68
N ILE A 20 7.34 50.60 2.65
CA ILE A 20 6.95 50.15 1.30
C ILE A 20 8.02 49.21 0.71
N LEU A 21 9.30 49.55 0.90
CA LEU A 21 10.40 48.72 0.43
C LEU A 21 10.42 47.35 1.13
N LEU A 22 10.24 47.32 2.45
CA LEU A 22 10.20 46.09 3.25
C LEU A 22 9.01 45.20 2.89
N THR A 23 7.82 45.78 2.80
CA THR A 23 6.59 45.03 2.47
C THR A 23 6.64 44.47 1.06
N THR A 24 7.18 45.22 0.09
CA THR A 24 7.37 44.73 -1.28
C THR A 24 8.44 43.65 -1.34
N GLY A 25 9.57 43.84 -0.65
CA GLY A 25 10.66 42.86 -0.58
C GLY A 25 10.22 41.54 0.05
N LEU A 26 9.69 41.60 1.28
CA LEU A 26 9.20 40.42 2.00
C LEU A 26 8.01 39.77 1.30
N GLY A 27 7.10 40.57 0.75
CA GLY A 27 5.95 40.07 -0.01
C GLY A 27 6.38 39.29 -1.25
N SER A 28 7.35 39.80 -2.01
CA SER A 28 7.87 39.09 -3.19
C SER A 28 8.53 37.76 -2.81
N LEU A 29 9.28 37.72 -1.71
CA LEU A 29 9.96 36.52 -1.24
C LEU A 29 8.96 35.47 -0.73
N ALA A 30 7.92 35.90 -0.01
CA ALA A 30 6.86 35.02 0.47
C ALA A 30 6.09 34.34 -0.68
N ILE A 31 5.81 35.09 -1.76
CA ILE A 31 5.12 34.54 -2.94
C ILE A 31 5.98 33.49 -3.65
N VAL A 32 7.28 33.73 -3.79
CA VAL A 32 8.20 32.77 -4.39
C VAL A 32 8.28 31.51 -3.53
N TRP A 33 8.41 31.66 -2.22
CA TRP A 33 8.46 30.52 -1.30
C TRP A 33 7.17 29.71 -1.34
N LEU A 34 6.01 30.36 -1.36
CA LEU A 34 4.72 29.71 -1.51
C LEU A 34 4.63 28.89 -2.82
N ARG A 35 5.15 29.42 -3.94
CA ARG A 35 5.17 28.68 -5.21
C ARG A 35 6.07 27.45 -5.15
N VAL A 36 7.21 27.54 -4.47
CA VAL A 36 8.11 26.39 -4.25
C VAL A 36 7.41 25.34 -3.40
N GLU A 37 6.77 25.74 -2.30
CA GLU A 37 6.04 24.84 -1.40
C GLU A 37 4.89 24.12 -2.14
N ILE A 38 4.10 24.85 -2.92
CA ILE A 38 3.03 24.25 -3.74
C ILE A 38 3.60 23.27 -4.77
N SER A 39 4.73 23.60 -5.40
CA SER A 39 5.37 22.69 -6.37
C SER A 39 5.88 21.42 -5.71
N GLN A 40 6.44 21.51 -4.50
CA GLN A 40 6.90 20.34 -3.74
C GLN A 40 5.70 19.48 -3.32
N ALA A 41 4.65 20.10 -2.76
CA ALA A 41 3.43 19.40 -2.40
C ALA A 41 2.76 18.71 -3.61
N ALA A 42 2.77 19.35 -4.78
CA ALA A 42 2.28 18.74 -6.02
C ALA A 42 3.14 17.57 -6.48
N ALA A 43 4.47 17.67 -6.38
CA ALA A 43 5.39 16.59 -6.71
C ALA A 43 5.19 15.37 -5.78
N ASP A 44 5.04 15.61 -4.48
CA ASP A 44 4.80 14.58 -3.48
C ASP A 44 3.43 13.91 -3.67
N SER A 45 2.39 14.70 -3.96
CA SER A 45 1.07 14.17 -4.30
C SER A 45 1.12 13.28 -5.55
N GLY A 46 1.86 13.71 -6.59
CA GLY A 46 2.04 12.93 -7.81
C GLY A 46 2.86 11.65 -7.59
N LYS A 47 3.82 11.66 -6.66
CA LYS A 47 4.55 10.44 -6.26
C LYS A 47 3.65 9.47 -5.52
N LEU A 48 2.84 9.96 -4.59
CA LEU A 48 1.89 9.15 -3.83
C LEU A 48 0.82 8.53 -4.74
N GLU A 49 0.31 9.30 -5.69
CA GLU A 49 -0.67 8.83 -6.67
C GLU A 49 -0.11 7.69 -7.54
N LYS A 50 1.16 7.79 -7.97
CA LYS A 50 1.85 6.71 -8.69
C LYS A 50 1.95 5.45 -7.85
N GLU A 51 2.30 5.57 -6.58
CA GLU A 51 2.41 4.41 -5.69
C GLU A 51 1.05 3.74 -5.47
N ILE A 52 -0.01 4.52 -5.30
CA ILE A 52 -1.39 4.02 -5.19
C ILE A 52 -1.79 3.30 -6.48
N TYR A 53 -1.49 3.89 -7.65
CA TYR A 53 -1.79 3.29 -8.95
C TYR A 53 -1.10 1.94 -9.12
N ASP A 54 0.20 1.86 -8.79
CA ASP A 54 0.97 0.62 -8.90
C ASP A 54 0.48 -0.46 -7.94
N LYS A 55 0.16 -0.11 -6.68
CA LYS A 55 -0.40 -1.04 -5.72
C LYS A 55 -1.78 -1.54 -6.17
N SER A 56 -2.64 -0.65 -6.64
CA SER A 56 -3.97 -1.01 -7.17
C SER A 56 -3.86 -1.97 -8.35
N ARG A 57 -2.94 -1.71 -9.29
CA ARG A 57 -2.67 -2.60 -10.42
C ARG A 57 -2.19 -3.98 -9.96
N LYS A 58 -1.27 -4.04 -8.99
CA LYS A 58 -0.78 -5.30 -8.42
C LYS A 58 -1.91 -6.09 -7.74
N LEU A 59 -2.75 -5.41 -6.94
CA LEU A 59 -3.90 -6.03 -6.30
C LEU A 59 -4.88 -6.58 -7.32
N ARG A 60 -5.21 -5.81 -8.38
CA ARG A 60 -6.09 -6.28 -9.45
C ARG A 60 -5.55 -7.53 -10.14
N ASN A 61 -4.25 -7.55 -10.47
CA ASN A 61 -3.60 -8.74 -11.05
C ASN A 61 -3.65 -9.95 -10.10
N MET A 62 -3.50 -9.74 -8.79
CA MET A 62 -3.60 -10.82 -7.80
C MET A 62 -5.03 -11.36 -7.70
N THR A 63 -6.02 -10.47 -7.69
CA THR A 63 -7.45 -10.83 -7.70
C THR A 63 -7.81 -11.60 -8.96
N GLU A 64 -7.32 -11.18 -10.13
CA GLU A 64 -7.51 -11.90 -11.39
C GLU A 64 -6.88 -13.30 -11.35
N LYS A 65 -5.65 -13.43 -10.82
CA LYS A 65 -5.00 -14.74 -10.63
C LYS A 65 -5.79 -15.63 -9.68
N ARG A 66 -6.29 -15.06 -8.58
CA ARG A 66 -7.12 -15.77 -7.60
C ARG A 66 -8.44 -16.23 -8.26
N ALA A 67 -9.10 -15.37 -9.01
CA ALA A 67 -10.32 -15.72 -9.74
C ALA A 67 -10.07 -16.84 -10.76
N LYS A 68 -8.95 -16.81 -11.49
CA LYS A 68 -8.54 -17.89 -12.40
C LYS A 68 -8.27 -19.21 -11.66
N ALA A 69 -7.60 -19.16 -10.50
CA ALA A 69 -7.35 -20.35 -9.69
C ALA A 69 -8.63 -20.94 -9.08
N LEU A 70 -9.59 -20.09 -8.70
CA LEU A 70 -10.92 -20.51 -8.23
C LEU A 70 -11.90 -20.81 -9.37
N HIS A 71 -11.47 -20.76 -10.63
CA HIS A 71 -12.34 -21.15 -11.73
C HIS A 71 -12.61 -22.66 -11.64
N PRO A 72 -13.86 -23.14 -11.78
CA PRO A 72 -14.23 -24.53 -11.54
C PRO A 72 -13.46 -25.53 -12.41
N VAL A 73 -13.02 -25.11 -13.60
CA VAL A 73 -12.16 -25.91 -14.49
C VAL A 73 -10.76 -26.10 -13.88
N ALA A 74 -10.15 -25.03 -13.36
CA ALA A 74 -8.84 -25.09 -12.71
C ALA A 74 -8.90 -25.88 -11.39
N LEU A 75 -9.96 -25.66 -10.59
CA LEU A 75 -10.25 -26.47 -9.41
C LEU A 75 -10.41 -27.95 -9.74
N LYS A 76 -11.16 -28.30 -10.79
CA LYS A 76 -11.31 -29.70 -11.22
C LYS A 76 -9.95 -30.33 -11.51
N THR A 77 -9.03 -29.63 -12.17
CA THR A 77 -7.67 -30.13 -12.43
C THR A 77 -6.80 -30.22 -11.17
N LEU A 78 -6.95 -29.30 -10.21
CA LEU A 78 -6.18 -29.30 -8.96
C LEU A 78 -6.65 -30.36 -7.97
N VAL A 79 -7.91 -30.76 -8.05
CA VAL A 79 -8.52 -31.73 -7.16
C VAL A 79 -8.81 -33.06 -7.87
N ASP A 80 -8.41 -33.21 -9.13
CA ASP A 80 -8.52 -34.46 -9.87
C ASP A 80 -7.71 -35.54 -9.16
N GLY A 81 -8.35 -36.68 -8.88
CA GLY A 81 -7.78 -37.77 -8.08
C GLY A 81 -7.71 -37.55 -6.56
N ARG A 82 -7.95 -36.33 -6.03
CA ARG A 82 -7.99 -36.07 -4.56
C ARG A 82 -9.40 -36.04 -3.96
N LEU A 83 -10.41 -35.65 -4.73
CA LEU A 83 -11.83 -35.70 -4.34
C LEU A 83 -12.55 -36.96 -4.85
N GLN A 84 -11.86 -37.87 -5.54
CA GLN A 84 -12.46 -39.15 -5.90
C GLN A 84 -12.85 -39.89 -4.62
N LYS A 85 -14.13 -40.28 -4.52
CA LYS A 85 -14.68 -40.99 -3.37
C LYS A 85 -13.79 -42.21 -3.11
N PRO A 86 -13.09 -42.30 -1.97
CA PRO A 86 -12.28 -43.47 -1.68
C PRO A 86 -13.19 -44.70 -1.71
N GLU A 87 -12.67 -45.78 -2.27
CA GLU A 87 -13.33 -47.09 -2.30
C GLU A 87 -13.91 -47.37 -0.90
N PRO A 88 -15.15 -47.85 -0.77
CA PRO A 88 -15.81 -48.01 0.54
C PRO A 88 -14.99 -48.87 1.52
N ALA A 89 -14.13 -49.75 1.02
CA ALA A 89 -13.16 -50.53 1.81
C ALA A 89 -12.06 -49.70 2.51
N ARG A 90 -11.85 -48.44 2.11
CA ARG A 90 -10.84 -47.52 2.68
C ARG A 90 -11.46 -46.40 3.54
N VAL A 91 -12.78 -46.43 3.75
CA VAL A 91 -13.49 -45.46 4.60
C VAL A 91 -13.60 -46.03 6.01
N LEU A 92 -12.75 -45.53 6.91
CA LEU A 92 -12.84 -45.84 8.34
C LEU A 92 -13.81 -44.85 8.99
N PHE A 93 -14.96 -45.36 9.44
CA PHE A 93 -15.86 -44.60 10.31
C PHE A 93 -15.29 -44.64 11.73
N VAL A 94 -14.92 -43.48 12.24
CA VAL A 94 -14.34 -43.34 13.58
C VAL A 94 -15.45 -42.93 14.53
N GLN A 95 -15.75 -43.77 15.54
CA GLN A 95 -16.64 -43.39 16.64
C GLN A 95 -15.93 -42.39 17.58
N PRO A 96 -16.67 -41.56 18.34
CA PRO A 96 -16.07 -40.55 19.22
C PRO A 96 -15.03 -41.13 20.20
N ASP A 97 -15.24 -42.36 20.67
CA ASP A 97 -14.30 -43.07 21.55
C ASP A 97 -13.00 -43.48 20.83
N ASP A 98 -13.08 -43.86 19.56
CA ASP A 98 -11.93 -44.20 18.72
C ASP A 98 -11.12 -42.95 18.34
N PHE A 99 -11.76 -41.78 18.26
CA PHE A 99 -11.11 -40.52 17.97
C PHE A 99 -10.20 -40.08 19.13
N GLN A 100 -10.70 -40.17 20.37
CA GLN A 100 -9.94 -39.87 21.58
C GLN A 100 -8.73 -40.81 21.74
N ARG A 101 -8.92 -42.11 21.49
CA ARG A 101 -7.81 -43.09 21.51
C ARG A 101 -6.74 -42.80 20.46
N ARG A 102 -7.10 -42.23 19.31
CA ARG A 102 -6.13 -41.92 18.24
C ARG A 102 -5.41 -40.59 18.45
N GLN A 103 -6.02 -39.64 19.15
CA GLN A 103 -5.34 -38.39 19.55
C GLN A 103 -4.24 -38.62 20.58
N SER A 104 -4.38 -39.62 21.45
CA SER A 104 -3.35 -39.95 22.45
C SER A 104 -2.19 -40.77 21.89
N LEU A 105 -2.26 -41.22 20.63
CA LEU A 105 -1.17 -41.95 19.99
C LEU A 105 -0.12 -40.98 19.40
N PRO A 106 1.18 -41.29 19.53
CA PRO A 106 2.24 -40.50 18.90
C PRO A 106 2.10 -40.56 17.37
N LEU A 107 2.19 -39.40 16.72
CA LEU A 107 2.04 -39.28 15.27
C LEU A 107 3.05 -40.20 14.55
N PRO A 108 2.62 -41.00 13.56
CA PRO A 108 3.54 -41.80 12.77
C PRO A 108 4.53 -40.89 12.04
N LYS A 109 5.83 -41.22 12.09
CA LYS A 109 6.88 -40.49 11.35
C LYS A 109 6.53 -40.48 9.87
N ARG A 110 6.17 -39.30 9.36
CA ARG A 110 5.85 -39.03 7.96
C ARG A 110 7.06 -39.37 7.08
N LYS A 111 7.05 -40.51 6.38
CA LYS A 111 7.97 -40.77 5.28
C LYS A 111 7.60 -39.83 4.13
N SER A 112 8.38 -38.78 3.94
CA SER A 112 8.23 -37.84 2.82
C SER A 112 8.67 -38.52 1.53
N HIS A 113 7.75 -39.26 0.88
CA HIS A 113 7.91 -39.57 -0.54
C HIS A 113 7.68 -38.26 -1.30
N ILE A 114 8.79 -37.66 -1.72
CA ILE A 114 8.84 -36.49 -2.61
C ILE A 114 8.25 -36.94 -3.95
N TYR A 115 7.06 -36.46 -4.27
CA TYR A 115 6.54 -36.54 -5.63
C TYR A 115 7.30 -35.51 -6.47
N ALA A 116 8.28 -35.99 -7.24
CA ALA A 116 8.87 -35.23 -8.33
C ALA A 116 7.80 -35.01 -9.40
N GLY A 117 7.22 -33.81 -9.40
CA GLY A 117 6.34 -33.35 -10.48
C GLY A 117 7.16 -33.19 -11.75
N SER A 118 7.01 -34.15 -12.67
CA SER A 118 7.44 -34.05 -14.06
C SER A 118 6.71 -32.89 -14.74
N THR A 119 7.38 -31.73 -14.79
CA THR A 119 7.02 -30.60 -15.65
C THR A 119 7.34 -30.98 -17.09
N ASN A 120 6.35 -31.44 -17.85
CA ASN A 120 6.52 -31.63 -19.29
C ASN A 120 6.16 -30.32 -20.00
N ARG A 121 7.01 -29.96 -20.97
CA ARG A 121 7.02 -28.74 -21.78
C ARG A 121 5.79 -28.61 -22.66
#